data_AF-A0A9D9NGL0-F1
#
_entry.id   AF-A0A9D9NGL0-F1
#
_cell.length_a   1.000
_cell.length_b   1.000
_cell.length_c   1.000
_cell.angle_alpha   90.00
_cell.angle_beta   90.00
_cell.angle_gamma   90.00
#
_symmetry.space_group_name_H-M   'P 1'
#
loop_
_entity.id
_entity.type
_entity.pdbx_description
1 polymer ?
#
loop_
_entity_poly.entity_id
_entity_poly.type
_entity_poly.pdbx_seq_one_letter_code
_entity_poly.pdbx_strand_id
1 'polypeptide(L)'
;MIDEQYVGYDTAELLKKAGFLEQTDTCYFGTTNRIGGATTITEDNGVLPRPTQAVAARWLREKKRLHVYAIQTNLPLTEPQTTHWEWGYIVTKVDDPNTPDELFDMNYTTYEEAMEAGIRHAIESVIDKQEK
;
A
#
# COMPACT_ATOMS: atom_id res chain seq x y z
N MET A 1 22.51 -1.21 -5.82
CA MET A 1 21.37 -1.92 -5.22
C MET A 1 20.26 -0.91 -5.10
N ILE A 2 19.05 -1.26 -5.52
CA ILE A 2 17.86 -0.47 -5.19
C ILE A 2 17.47 -0.95 -3.79
N ASP A 3 17.37 -0.04 -2.84
CA ASP A 3 16.95 -0.40 -1.48
C ASP A 3 15.48 -0.83 -1.51
N GLU A 4 15.18 -1.98 -0.92
CA GLU A 4 13.81 -2.46 -0.83
C GLU A 4 13.02 -1.60 0.16
N GLN A 5 11.98 -0.92 -0.34
CA GLN A 5 11.10 -0.12 0.49
C GLN A 5 10.08 -1.00 1.21
N TYR A 6 10.07 -0.93 2.53
CA TYR A 6 9.11 -1.61 3.40
C TYR A 6 7.93 -0.70 3.69
N VAL A 7 6.75 -1.30 3.86
CA VAL A 7 5.56 -0.55 4.30
C VAL A 7 5.77 0.02 5.71
N GLY A 8 5.12 1.16 5.97
CA GLY A 8 5.10 1.78 7.29
C GLY A 8 4.28 0.98 8.32
N TYR A 9 4.41 1.35 9.59
CA TYR A 9 3.70 0.71 10.70
C TYR A 9 2.16 0.81 10.54
N ASP A 10 1.65 1.99 10.22
CA ASP A 10 0.20 2.22 10.07
C ASP A 10 -0.38 1.37 8.92
N THR A 11 0.35 1.28 7.81
CA THR A 11 -0.02 0.43 6.67
C THR A 11 0.05 -1.05 7.03
N ALA A 12 1.02 -1.48 7.84
CA ALA A 12 1.12 -2.84 8.35
C ALA A 12 -0.06 -3.22 9.28
N GLU A 13 -0.53 -2.28 10.11
CA GLU A 13 -1.76 -2.48 10.91
C GLU A 13 -2.98 -2.70 10.03
N LEU A 14 -3.14 -1.88 8.99
CA LEU A 14 -4.24 -2.01 8.03
C LEU A 14 -4.15 -3.31 7.24
N LEU A 15 -2.95 -3.72 6.80
CA LEU A 15 -2.74 -5.01 6.12
C LEU A 15 -3.22 -6.18 6.99
N LYS A 16 -2.88 -6.16 8.28
CA LYS A 16 -3.34 -7.19 9.22
C LYS A 16 -4.86 -7.21 9.32
N LYS A 17 -5.51 -6.05 9.48
CA LYS A 17 -6.98 -5.92 9.52
C LYS A 17 -7.64 -6.45 8.24
N ALA A 18 -7.05 -6.20 7.08
CA ALA A 18 -7.55 -6.69 5.80
C ALA A 18 -7.30 -8.20 5.54
N GLY A 19 -6.64 -8.90 6.48
CA GLY A 19 -6.38 -10.34 6.43
C GLY A 19 -5.10 -10.72 5.69
N PHE A 20 -4.06 -9.88 5.72
CA PHE A 20 -2.75 -10.22 5.17
C PHE A 20 -2.04 -11.27 6.04
N LEU A 21 -1.78 -12.45 5.47
CA LEU A 21 -1.18 -13.61 6.15
C LEU A 21 0.06 -14.16 5.41
N GLU A 22 0.62 -13.45 4.41
CA GLU A 22 1.80 -13.94 3.68
C GLU A 22 3.07 -13.82 4.52
N GLN A 23 3.96 -14.82 4.45
CA GLN A 23 5.25 -14.79 5.15
C GLN A 23 6.07 -13.54 4.77
N THR A 24 6.63 -12.89 5.78
CA THR A 24 7.48 -11.70 5.64
C THR A 24 8.75 -11.90 6.44
N ASP A 25 9.88 -11.47 5.89
CA ASP A 25 11.19 -11.62 6.55
C ASP A 25 11.35 -10.65 7.74
N THR A 26 10.57 -9.56 7.75
CA THR A 26 10.59 -8.55 8.81
C THR A 26 9.19 -8.26 9.33
N CYS A 27 9.09 -7.84 10.58
CA CYS A 27 7.85 -7.44 11.22
C CYS A 27 8.04 -6.29 12.21
N TYR A 28 6.91 -5.68 12.61
CA TYR A 28 6.85 -4.76 13.73
C TYR A 28 6.37 -5.48 15.00
N PHE A 29 7.04 -5.20 16.12
CA PHE A 29 6.72 -5.75 17.44
C PHE A 29 6.03 -4.73 18.36
N GLY A 30 4.79 -5.04 18.76
CA GLY A 30 4.02 -4.28 19.72
C GLY A 30 3.80 -2.82 19.33
N THR A 31 3.42 -1.98 20.30
CA THR A 31 3.13 -0.55 20.11
C THR A 31 4.39 0.33 19.95
N THR A 32 5.58 -0.26 19.92
CA THR A 32 6.86 0.48 19.97
C THR A 32 7.57 0.60 18.62
N ASN A 33 6.91 0.20 17.52
CA ASN A 33 7.45 0.26 16.15
C ASN A 33 8.85 -0.40 16.01
N ARG A 34 9.17 -1.38 16.88
CA ARG A 34 10.45 -2.09 16.84
C ARG A 34 10.45 -3.09 15.70
N ILE A 35 11.47 -3.04 14.86
CA ILE A 35 11.66 -3.96 13.73
C ILE A 35 12.46 -5.17 14.22
N GLY A 36 12.03 -6.37 13.84
CA GLY A 36 12.86 -7.56 13.96
C GLY A 36 12.59 -8.56 12.84
N GLY A 37 13.31 -9.68 12.85
CA GLY A 37 13.10 -10.77 11.90
C GLY A 37 11.88 -11.60 12.28
N ALA A 38 11.04 -11.92 11.30
CA ALA A 38 9.86 -12.77 11.50
C ALA A 38 10.02 -14.10 10.76
N THR A 39 9.63 -15.19 11.42
CA THR A 39 9.52 -16.52 10.80
C THR A 39 8.14 -17.14 10.93
N THR A 40 7.16 -16.50 11.59
CA THR A 40 5.78 -16.97 11.60
C THR A 40 4.81 -15.85 11.97
N ILE A 41 3.87 -15.54 11.08
CA ILE A 41 2.75 -14.62 11.37
C ILE A 41 1.65 -15.49 11.97
N THR A 42 1.53 -15.48 13.29
CA THR A 42 0.36 -16.03 13.98
C THR A 42 -0.62 -14.90 14.26
N GLU A 43 -1.93 -15.20 14.20
CA GLU A 43 -3.01 -14.22 14.35
C GLU A 43 -2.90 -13.40 15.66
N ASP A 44 -2.32 -13.97 16.72
CA ASP A 44 -2.55 -13.54 18.10
C ASP A 44 -1.35 -12.91 18.85
N ASN A 45 -0.21 -12.67 18.20
CA ASN A 45 1.03 -12.34 18.93
C ASN A 45 1.41 -10.84 19.02
N GLY A 46 0.51 -9.90 18.67
CA GLY A 46 0.86 -8.46 18.67
C GLY A 46 2.00 -8.12 17.68
N VAL A 47 2.21 -8.98 16.69
CA VAL A 47 3.16 -8.83 15.58
C VAL A 47 2.39 -8.34 14.36
N LEU A 48 2.95 -7.34 13.67
CA LEU A 48 2.45 -6.84 12.40
C LEU A 48 3.42 -7.23 11.27
N PRO A 49 2.94 -7.87 10.19
CA PRO A 49 3.80 -8.20 9.06
C PRO A 49 4.32 -6.91 8.42
N ARG A 50 5.62 -6.89 8.08
CA ARG A 50 6.24 -5.76 7.41
C ARG A 50 6.76 -6.20 6.03
N PRO A 51 5.85 -6.40 5.06
CA PRO A 51 6.26 -6.72 3.70
C PRO A 51 6.95 -5.52 3.03
N THR A 52 7.68 -5.79 1.96
CA THR A 52 8.06 -4.73 1.02
C THR A 52 6.81 -4.20 0.30
N GLN A 53 6.86 -2.96 -0.18
CA GLN A 53 5.78 -2.37 -0.97
C GLN A 53 5.43 -3.24 -2.18
N ALA A 54 6.43 -3.88 -2.80
CA ALA A 54 6.24 -4.81 -3.90
C ALA A 54 5.44 -6.06 -3.49
N VAL A 55 5.73 -6.64 -2.32
CA VAL A 55 4.98 -7.81 -1.80
C VAL A 55 3.55 -7.42 -1.45
N ALA A 56 3.33 -6.28 -0.79
CA ALA A 56 2.00 -5.77 -0.47
C ALA A 56 1.16 -5.51 -1.74
N ALA A 57 1.75 -4.86 -2.75
CA ALA A 57 1.09 -4.60 -4.02
C ALA A 57 0.76 -5.89 -4.79
N ARG A 58 1.65 -6.89 -4.76
CA ARG A 58 1.38 -8.21 -5.34
C ARG A 58 0.19 -8.88 -4.65
N TRP A 59 0.16 -8.89 -3.33
CA TRP A 59 -0.94 -9.47 -2.57
C TRP A 59 -2.28 -8.77 -2.88
N LEU A 60 -2.32 -7.44 -2.93
CA LEU A 60 -3.51 -6.69 -3.34
C LEU A 60 -3.98 -7.11 -4.73
N ARG A 61 -3.07 -7.26 -5.69
CA ARG A 61 -3.39 -7.64 -7.06
C ARG A 61 -3.92 -9.07 -7.16
N GLU A 62 -3.24 -10.02 -6.52
CA GLU A 62 -3.51 -11.45 -6.67
C GLU A 62 -4.63 -11.95 -5.77
N LYS A 63 -4.73 -11.43 -4.55
CA LYS A 63 -5.69 -11.89 -3.54
C LYS A 63 -6.91 -10.98 -3.42
N LYS A 64 -6.75 -9.68 -3.68
CA LYS A 64 -7.84 -8.69 -3.54
C LYS A 64 -8.30 -8.10 -4.87
N ARG A 65 -7.67 -8.49 -5.99
CA ARG A 65 -7.99 -8.01 -7.35
C ARG A 65 -7.87 -6.48 -7.48
N LEU A 66 -6.95 -5.87 -6.74
CA LEU A 66 -6.65 -4.43 -6.79
C LEU A 66 -5.22 -4.21 -7.26
N HIS A 67 -5.04 -3.50 -8.37
CA HIS A 67 -3.74 -3.11 -8.89
C HIS A 67 -3.42 -1.69 -8.41
N VAL A 68 -2.31 -1.54 -7.68
CA VAL A 68 -1.77 -0.23 -7.28
C VAL A 68 -0.54 0.06 -8.14
N TYR A 69 -0.48 1.24 -8.73
CA TYR A 69 0.72 1.71 -9.42
C TYR A 69 0.93 3.20 -9.16
N ALA A 70 2.18 3.56 -8.88
CA ALA A 70 2.59 4.95 -8.80
C ALA A 70 2.85 5.50 -10.21
N ILE A 71 2.50 6.76 -10.41
CA ILE A 71 2.73 7.50 -11.65
C ILE A 71 3.49 8.77 -11.34
N GLN A 72 4.29 9.22 -12.30
CA GLN A 72 4.88 10.55 -12.28
C GLN A 72 4.26 11.35 -13.41
N THR A 73 3.73 12.53 -13.10
CA THR A 73 3.12 13.39 -14.11
C THR A 73 3.29 14.86 -13.75
N ASN A 74 3.40 15.70 -14.76
CA ASN A 74 3.32 17.15 -14.65
C ASN A 74 2.03 17.68 -15.31
N LEU A 75 1.08 16.79 -15.61
CA LEU A 75 -0.22 17.19 -16.11
C LEU A 75 -0.92 18.07 -15.06
N PRO A 76 -1.70 19.07 -15.50
CA PRO A 76 -2.40 19.99 -14.61
C PRO A 76 -3.62 19.30 -13.96
N LEU A 77 -3.38 18.25 -13.18
CA LEU A 77 -4.40 17.48 -12.48
C LEU A 77 -4.72 18.07 -11.09
N THR A 78 -3.89 19.01 -10.63
CA THR A 78 -4.03 19.75 -9.37
C THR A 78 -4.31 21.24 -9.67
N GLU A 79 -5.11 21.89 -8.84
CA GLU A 79 -5.33 23.35 -8.88
C GLU A 79 -4.71 24.03 -7.64
N PRO A 80 -3.82 25.03 -7.80
CA PRO A 80 -3.30 25.59 -9.05
C PRO A 80 -2.38 24.61 -9.80
N GLN A 81 -2.27 24.78 -11.13
CA GLN A 81 -1.48 23.87 -11.96
C GLN A 81 -0.04 23.75 -11.45
N THR A 82 0.39 22.51 -11.27
CA THR A 82 1.78 22.22 -10.93
C THR A 82 2.73 22.65 -12.04
N THR A 83 3.87 23.20 -11.65
CA THR A 83 4.96 23.61 -12.55
C THR A 83 6.14 22.64 -12.51
N HIS A 84 6.02 21.54 -11.74
CA HIS A 84 7.05 20.53 -11.56
C HIS A 84 6.44 19.13 -11.73
N TRP A 85 7.32 18.11 -11.78
CA TRP A 85 6.88 16.73 -11.81
C TRP A 85 6.43 16.30 -10.42
N GLU A 86 5.24 15.73 -10.33
CA GLU A 86 4.67 15.21 -9.09
C GLU A 86 4.48 13.71 -9.21
N TRP A 87 4.61 13.03 -8.07
CA TRP A 87 4.19 11.65 -7.96
C TRP A 87 2.75 11.56 -7.49
N GLY A 88 2.07 10.52 -7.94
CA GLY A 88 0.74 10.13 -7.51
C GLY A 88 0.57 8.63 -7.63
N TYR A 89 -0.59 8.14 -7.24
CA TYR A 89 -0.95 6.73 -7.41
C TYR A 89 -2.31 6.58 -8.05
N ILE A 90 -2.51 5.43 -8.68
CA ILE A 90 -3.82 4.98 -9.14
C ILE A 90 -4.05 3.58 -8.58
N VAL A 91 -5.26 3.36 -8.07
CA VAL A 91 -5.75 2.03 -7.70
C VAL A 91 -6.84 1.62 -8.69
N THR A 92 -6.69 0.45 -9.32
CA THR A 92 -7.65 -0.05 -10.31
C THR A 92 -8.06 -1.49 -9.99
N LYS A 93 -9.33 -1.81 -10.17
CA LYS A 93 -9.82 -3.20 -10.13
C LYS A 93 -9.28 -4.01 -11.31
N VAL A 94 -8.75 -5.19 -11.02
CA VAL A 94 -8.17 -6.08 -12.04
C VAL A 94 -9.26 -6.72 -12.92
N ASP A 95 -10.44 -6.97 -12.37
CA ASP A 95 -11.61 -7.49 -13.08
C ASP A 95 -12.40 -6.41 -13.84
N ASP A 96 -12.15 -5.14 -13.55
CA ASP A 96 -12.72 -4.01 -14.27
C ASP A 96 -11.68 -2.92 -14.55
N PRO A 97 -10.70 -3.18 -15.44
CA PRO A 97 -9.56 -2.28 -15.65
C PRO A 97 -9.92 -0.99 -16.40
N ASN A 98 -11.10 -0.95 -17.04
CA ASN A 98 -11.54 0.20 -17.85
C ASN A 98 -12.54 1.09 -17.11
N THR A 99 -13.11 0.62 -16.00
CA THR A 99 -13.83 1.48 -15.08
C THR A 99 -12.81 2.04 -14.10
N PRO A 100 -12.48 3.34 -14.18
CA PRO A 100 -11.63 3.95 -13.18
C PRO A 100 -12.40 3.89 -11.85
N ASP A 101 -12.00 3.01 -10.94
CA ASP A 101 -12.27 3.31 -9.54
C ASP A 101 -11.43 4.55 -9.21
N GLU A 102 -12.11 5.62 -8.82
CA GLU A 102 -11.65 7.01 -8.71
C GLU A 102 -10.62 7.25 -7.58
N LEU A 103 -9.83 6.25 -7.21
CA LEU A 103 -8.84 6.39 -6.14
C LEU A 103 -7.51 6.81 -6.75
N PHE A 104 -7.46 8.10 -7.03
CA PHE A 104 -6.32 8.82 -7.57
C PHE A 104 -6.01 9.99 -6.64
N ASP A 105 -4.75 10.11 -6.26
CA ASP A 105 -4.27 11.26 -5.52
C ASP A 105 -2.85 11.62 -5.98
N MET A 106 -2.54 12.90 -5.90
CA MET A 106 -1.31 13.54 -6.37
C MET A 106 -0.67 14.33 -5.23
N ASN A 107 0.45 15.00 -5.49
CA ASN A 107 1.23 15.81 -4.54
C ASN A 107 2.20 15.00 -3.65
N TYR A 108 2.75 13.90 -4.17
CA TYR A 108 3.84 13.16 -3.51
C TYR A 108 5.19 13.55 -4.10
N THR A 109 6.24 13.58 -3.26
CA THR A 109 7.58 14.01 -3.69
C THR A 109 8.36 12.85 -4.29
N THR A 110 8.05 11.63 -3.87
CA THR A 110 8.78 10.41 -4.26
C THR A 110 7.84 9.30 -4.72
N TYR A 111 8.40 8.34 -5.45
CA TYR A 111 7.72 7.12 -5.84
C TYR A 111 7.25 6.34 -4.61
N GLU A 112 8.11 6.21 -3.60
CA GLU A 112 7.88 5.41 -2.40
C GLU A 112 6.72 5.97 -1.57
N GLU A 113 6.61 7.30 -1.46
CA GLU A 113 5.49 7.96 -0.78
C GLU A 113 4.16 7.73 -1.50
N ALA A 114 4.15 7.91 -2.83
CA ALA A 114 2.96 7.68 -3.64
C ALA A 114 2.52 6.20 -3.58
N MET A 115 3.48 5.28 -3.67
CA MET A 115 3.22 3.85 -3.60
C MET A 115 2.67 3.45 -2.22
N GLU A 116 3.23 4.00 -1.14
CA GLU A 116 2.73 3.78 0.22
C GLU A 116 1.28 4.24 0.38
N ALA A 117 0.98 5.46 -0.10
CA ALA A 117 -0.36 6.02 -0.04
C ALA A 117 -1.37 5.20 -0.86
N GLY A 118 -0.98 4.77 -2.07
CA GLY A 118 -1.83 3.93 -2.90
C GLY A 118 -2.09 2.54 -2.31
N ILE A 119 -1.08 1.92 -1.68
CA ILE A 119 -1.24 0.65 -0.96
C ILE A 119 -2.22 0.86 0.21
N ARG A 120 -2.03 1.91 1.02
CA ARG A 120 -2.91 2.22 2.15
C ARG A 120 -4.36 2.36 1.71
N HIS A 121 -4.63 3.20 0.71
CA HIS A 121 -5.97 3.47 0.23
C HIS A 121 -6.65 2.21 -0.35
N ALA A 122 -5.88 1.39 -1.07
CA ALA A 122 -6.37 0.11 -1.58
C ALA A 122 -6.76 -0.85 -0.44
N ILE A 123 -6.01 -0.87 0.66
CA ILE A 123 -6.31 -1.70 1.83
C ILE A 123 -7.56 -1.21 2.55
N GLU A 124 -7.70 0.10 2.77
CA GLU A 124 -8.88 0.71 3.38
C GLU A 124 -10.15 0.35 2.58
N SER A 125 -10.07 0.42 1.25
CA SER A 125 -11.15 -0.01 0.35
C SER A 125 -11.52 -1.50 0.47
N VAL A 126 -10.60 -2.35 0.91
CA VAL A 126 -10.86 -3.77 1.19
C VAL A 126 -11.59 -3.91 2.53
N ILE A 127 -11.15 -3.18 3.55
CA ILE A 127 -11.75 -3.22 4.90
C ILE A 127 -13.18 -2.69 4.86
N ASP A 128 -13.43 -1.55 4.21
CA ASP A 128 -14.76 -0.95 4.10
C ASP A 128 -15.79 -1.87 3.43
N LYS A 129 -15.34 -2.78 2.54
CA LYS A 129 -16.19 -3.79 1.89
C LYS A 129 -16.46 -5.00 2.78
N GLN A 130 -15.64 -5.25 3.80
CA GLN A 130 -15.84 -6.34 4.75
C GLN A 130 -16.84 -5.98 5.85
N GLU A 131 -17.03 -4.69 6.12
CA GLU A 131 -17.98 -4.18 7.13
C GLU A 131 -19.41 -3.96 6.61
N LYS A 132 -19.66 -4.15 5.30
CA LYS A 132 -20.97 -4.05 4.65
C LYS A 132 -21.56 -5.42 4.35
#